data_AF-A0A935KF65-F1
#
_entry.id   AF-A0A935KF65-F1
#
_cell.length_a   1.000
_cell.length_b   1.000
_cell.length_c   1.000
_cell.angle_alpha   90.00
_cell.angle_beta   90.00
_cell.angle_gamma   90.00
#
_symmetry.space_group_name_H-M   'P 1'
#
loop_
_entity.id
_entity.type
_entity.pdbx_description
1 polymer ?
#
loop_
_entity_poly.entity_id
_entity_poly.type
_entity_poly.pdbx_seq_one_letter_code
_entity_poly.pdbx_strand_id
1 'polypeptide(L)'
;MRGGDPDLNDPSNQSDVYNYLHGLTRIGNIIDPCYFTIGSVNGGVNCAEVNPYLWFSGDPVANVGWINNSEGDLRNIISSGRFTLEANKPIDIWVGYIVGQGTSALNSVTVTRNYVQNAQTYFNNNFTNGTVSDVDDFSIVTEYNLSQNYPNPFNPSTKISWQSPVAGHQTLKVYDVLGNEVATLVNEFRNAGSYEIEFNASTLSSGIYFYRLSDGSFIQTKKMILIK
;
A
#
# COMPACT_ATOMS: atom_id res chain seq x y z
N MET A 1 -10.82 4.34 -1.17
CA MET A 1 -9.96 5.46 -0.68
C MET A 1 -9.48 5.10 0.73
N ARG A 2 -8.36 5.66 1.23
CA ARG A 2 -8.00 5.47 2.64
C ARG A 2 -8.85 6.45 3.46
N GLY A 3 -9.91 5.91 4.06
CA GLY A 3 -10.98 6.68 4.70
C GLY A 3 -10.70 6.92 6.18
N GLY A 4 -11.21 8.04 6.68
CA GLY A 4 -11.27 8.37 8.09
C GLY A 4 -12.60 7.97 8.73
N ASP A 5 -12.50 7.69 10.02
CA ASP A 5 -13.50 7.20 10.98
C ASP A 5 -15.00 7.41 10.65
N PRO A 6 -15.87 6.39 10.80
CA PRO A 6 -17.33 6.54 10.75
C PRO A 6 -17.90 7.53 11.79
N ASP A 7 -17.17 7.85 12.85
CA ASP A 7 -17.59 8.79 13.90
C ASP A 7 -17.28 10.26 13.58
N LEU A 8 -16.86 10.57 12.34
CA LEU A 8 -16.86 11.92 11.75
C LEU A 8 -16.16 13.01 12.56
N ASN A 9 -15.13 12.65 13.34
CA ASN A 9 -14.35 13.64 14.07
C ASN A 9 -13.12 14.05 13.27
N ASP A 10 -12.88 15.37 13.21
CA ASP A 10 -11.69 15.90 12.55
C ASP A 10 -10.46 15.40 13.30
N PRO A 11 -9.38 15.04 12.57
CA PRO A 11 -8.15 14.66 13.23
C PRO A 11 -7.68 15.83 14.10
N SER A 12 -7.50 15.56 15.39
CA SER A 12 -7.15 16.57 16.40
C SER A 12 -5.65 16.68 16.64
N ASN A 13 -4.90 15.68 16.16
CA ASN A 13 -3.47 15.53 16.40
C ASN A 13 -2.80 14.74 15.26
N GLN A 14 -1.46 14.67 15.31
CA GLN A 14 -0.66 13.98 14.30
C GLN A 14 -0.98 12.48 14.17
N SER A 15 -1.30 11.80 15.28
CA SER A 15 -1.64 10.37 15.28
C SER A 15 -2.97 10.12 14.58
N ASP A 16 -3.98 10.97 14.78
CA ASP A 16 -5.27 10.86 14.09
C ASP A 16 -5.08 10.99 12.56
N VAL A 17 -4.30 11.99 12.12
CA VAL A 17 -3.97 12.18 10.69
C VAL A 17 -3.24 10.97 10.14
N TYR A 18 -2.24 10.47 10.87
CA TYR A 18 -1.50 9.27 10.48
C TYR A 18 -2.44 8.08 10.32
N ASN A 19 -3.35 7.84 11.26
CA ASN A 19 -4.29 6.73 11.21
C ASN A 19 -5.19 6.79 9.96
N TYR A 20 -5.79 7.94 9.67
CA TYR A 20 -6.64 8.11 8.48
C TYR A 20 -5.87 7.91 7.17
N LEU A 21 -4.63 8.41 7.10
CA LEU A 21 -3.75 8.17 5.94
C LEU A 21 -3.43 6.69 5.72
N HIS A 22 -3.56 5.86 6.74
CA HIS A 22 -3.33 4.41 6.67
C HIS A 22 -4.62 3.60 6.60
N GLY A 23 -5.80 4.24 6.46
CA GLY A 23 -7.09 3.53 6.39
C GLY A 23 -7.52 2.91 7.72
N LEU A 24 -7.04 3.48 8.82
CA LEU A 24 -7.39 3.10 10.19
C LEU A 24 -8.44 4.08 10.74
N THR A 25 -9.22 3.61 11.73
CA THR A 25 -10.06 4.49 12.58
C THR A 25 -9.21 5.53 13.33
N ARG A 26 -9.82 6.53 13.95
CA ARG A 26 -9.10 7.59 14.68
C ARG A 26 -8.20 7.01 15.77
N ILE A 27 -8.64 5.94 16.43
CA ILE A 27 -7.91 5.26 17.50
C ILE A 27 -6.96 4.15 16.99
N GLY A 28 -6.77 4.01 15.68
CA GLY A 28 -5.79 3.10 15.08
C GLY A 28 -6.30 1.68 14.79
N ASN A 29 -7.59 1.40 15.00
CA ASN A 29 -8.18 0.10 14.68
C ASN A 29 -8.40 -0.08 13.16
N ILE A 30 -8.35 -1.33 12.73
CA ILE A 30 -8.74 -1.78 11.39
C ILE A 30 -10.26 -2.01 11.38
N ILE A 31 -10.92 -1.62 10.29
CA ILE A 31 -12.33 -1.93 10.05
C ILE A 31 -12.46 -3.23 9.27
N ASP A 32 -13.33 -4.12 9.74
CA ASP A 32 -13.66 -5.36 9.04
C ASP A 32 -14.76 -5.09 8.00
N PRO A 33 -14.50 -5.24 6.68
CA PRO A 33 -15.48 -5.04 5.63
C PRO A 33 -16.73 -5.94 5.73
N CYS A 34 -16.61 -7.11 6.38
CA CYS A 34 -17.72 -8.05 6.55
C CYS A 34 -18.75 -7.57 7.59
N TYR A 35 -18.34 -6.77 8.58
CA TYR A 35 -19.18 -6.39 9.71
C TYR A 35 -19.38 -4.88 9.84
N PHE A 36 -18.85 -4.09 8.90
CA PHE A 36 -18.93 -2.64 8.99
C PHE A 36 -20.35 -2.13 8.72
N THR A 37 -20.92 -1.38 9.65
CA THR A 37 -22.34 -1.02 9.65
C THR A 37 -22.74 -0.01 8.56
N ILE A 38 -21.79 0.77 8.04
CA ILE A 38 -22.02 1.77 6.98
C ILE A 38 -21.53 1.31 5.60
N GLY A 39 -21.25 0.02 5.45
CA GLY A 39 -20.88 -0.54 4.15
C GLY A 39 -21.39 -1.96 3.95
N SER A 40 -21.34 -2.42 2.71
CA SER A 40 -21.59 -3.81 2.38
C SER A 40 -20.67 -4.28 1.25
N VAL A 41 -20.32 -5.57 1.27
CA VAL A 41 -19.54 -6.19 0.18
C VAL A 41 -20.50 -6.92 -0.74
N ASN A 42 -20.58 -6.45 -1.99
CA ASN A 42 -21.58 -6.89 -2.96
C ASN A 42 -20.95 -7.55 -4.20
N GLY A 43 -21.79 -8.11 -5.08
CA GLY A 43 -21.36 -8.64 -6.38
C GLY A 43 -20.58 -9.94 -6.32
N GLY A 44 -20.80 -10.77 -5.29
CA GLY A 44 -20.13 -12.07 -5.13
C GLY A 44 -18.68 -11.99 -4.64
N VAL A 45 -18.21 -10.80 -4.25
CA VAL A 45 -16.89 -10.60 -3.65
C VAL A 45 -16.87 -11.21 -2.25
N ASN A 46 -15.85 -12.00 -1.94
CA ASN A 46 -15.62 -12.51 -0.60
C ASN A 46 -15.16 -11.35 0.30
N CYS A 47 -15.96 -10.99 1.31
CA CYS A 47 -15.64 -9.86 2.18
C CYS A 47 -14.34 -10.07 2.98
N ALA A 48 -13.95 -11.32 3.26
CA ALA A 48 -12.71 -11.63 3.96
C ALA A 48 -11.44 -11.37 3.10
N GLU A 49 -11.60 -11.24 1.79
CA GLU A 49 -10.51 -10.94 0.85
C GLU A 49 -10.44 -9.45 0.49
N VAL A 50 -11.40 -8.65 0.96
CA VAL A 50 -11.40 -7.21 0.74
C VAL A 50 -10.30 -6.57 1.59
N ASN A 51 -9.47 -5.74 0.97
CA ASN A 51 -8.45 -4.97 1.67
C ASN A 51 -9.11 -3.96 2.65
N PRO A 52 -8.95 -4.13 3.97
CA PRO A 52 -9.63 -3.31 4.97
C PRO A 52 -9.06 -1.89 5.08
N TYR A 53 -7.87 -1.64 4.54
CA TYR A 53 -7.24 -0.32 4.54
C TYR A 53 -7.75 0.58 3.39
N LEU A 54 -8.43 0.00 2.41
CA LEU A 54 -9.03 0.73 1.28
C LEU A 54 -10.54 0.74 1.44
N TRP A 55 -11.01 1.67 2.26
CA TRP A 55 -12.43 1.83 2.55
C TRP A 55 -13.23 2.11 1.28
N PHE A 56 -14.35 1.40 1.18
CA PHE A 56 -15.29 1.47 0.07
C PHE A 56 -14.60 1.35 -1.29
N SER A 57 -13.76 0.33 -1.45
CA SER A 57 -12.96 0.05 -2.66
C SER A 57 -13.77 -0.49 -3.86
N GLY A 58 -15.08 -0.70 -3.70
CA GLY A 58 -15.96 -1.20 -4.75
C GLY A 58 -16.45 -0.15 -5.74
N ASP A 59 -17.26 -0.59 -6.70
CA ASP A 59 -17.98 0.25 -7.64
C ASP A 59 -19.48 0.33 -7.24
N PRO A 60 -19.95 1.48 -6.71
CA PRO A 60 -21.35 1.64 -6.34
C PRO A 60 -22.31 1.67 -7.53
N VAL A 61 -21.85 2.01 -8.74
CA VAL A 61 -22.67 2.01 -9.97
C VAL A 61 -22.90 0.58 -10.47
N ALA A 62 -21.86 -0.25 -10.43
CA ALA A 62 -21.94 -1.67 -10.80
C ALA A 62 -22.38 -2.58 -9.63
N ASN A 63 -22.54 -2.02 -8.43
CA ASN A 63 -22.92 -2.71 -7.20
C ASN A 63 -22.02 -3.92 -6.87
N VAL A 64 -20.70 -3.72 -6.97
CA VAL A 64 -19.69 -4.78 -6.77
C VAL A 64 -18.57 -4.29 -5.85
N GLY A 65 -18.05 -5.18 -4.99
CA GLY A 65 -17.02 -4.86 -4.00
C GLY A 65 -17.57 -4.18 -2.76
N TRP A 66 -16.69 -3.60 -1.96
CA TRP A 66 -17.08 -2.91 -0.72
C TRP A 66 -17.62 -1.51 -1.02
N ILE A 67 -18.89 -1.27 -0.75
CA ILE A 67 -19.57 0.00 -1.05
C ILE A 67 -20.13 0.65 0.22
N ASN A 68 -20.16 1.99 0.25
CA ASN A 68 -20.86 2.74 1.29
C ASN A 68 -22.37 2.66 1.04
N ASN A 69 -23.13 2.29 2.08
CA ASN A 69 -24.60 2.19 2.04
C ASN A 69 -25.30 3.17 2.99
N SER A 70 -24.53 4.04 3.67
CA SER A 70 -25.04 5.06 4.59
C SER A 70 -24.91 6.45 3.99
N GLU A 71 -25.92 7.27 4.24
CA GLU A 71 -25.85 8.72 4.06
C GLU A 71 -25.07 9.33 5.23
N GLY A 72 -24.21 10.30 4.94
CA GLY A 72 -23.37 10.95 5.94
C GLY A 72 -22.12 11.53 5.32
N ASP A 73 -21.47 12.43 6.04
CA ASP A 73 -20.17 12.94 5.63
C ASP A 73 -19.14 11.81 5.68
N LEU A 74 -18.20 11.78 4.76
CA LEU A 74 -17.03 10.90 4.86
C LEU A 74 -15.79 11.74 4.76
N ARG A 75 -14.84 11.51 5.66
CA ARG A 75 -13.54 12.16 5.62
C ARG A 75 -12.55 11.28 4.90
N ASN A 76 -11.77 11.88 3.99
CA ASN A 76 -10.64 11.22 3.35
C ASN A 76 -9.44 12.15 3.49
N ILE A 77 -8.30 11.58 3.85
CA ILE A 77 -7.03 12.32 3.85
C ILE A 77 -6.16 11.74 2.76
N ILE A 78 -5.64 12.61 1.91
CA ILE A 78 -4.65 12.29 0.89
C ILE A 78 -3.36 13.06 1.20
N SER A 79 -2.23 12.46 0.87
CA SER A 79 -0.92 13.08 1.04
C SER A 79 -0.18 13.03 -0.29
N SER A 80 0.63 14.05 -0.55
CA SER A 80 1.62 14.05 -1.64
C SER A 80 2.81 13.13 -1.36
N GLY A 81 2.88 12.49 -0.19
CA GLY A 81 4.07 11.80 0.28
C GLY A 81 5.17 12.77 0.72
N ARG A 82 6.37 12.23 0.95
CA ARG A 82 7.53 13.01 1.37
C ARG A 82 8.15 13.74 0.18
N PHE A 83 8.37 15.04 0.32
CA PHE A 83 9.15 15.83 -0.62
C PHE A 83 10.17 16.68 0.14
N THR A 84 11.27 17.04 -0.52
CA THR A 84 12.33 17.86 0.05
C THR A 84 12.09 19.32 -0.28
N LEU A 85 12.09 20.17 0.74
CA LEU A 85 12.10 21.61 0.58
C LEU A 85 13.52 22.13 0.68
N GLU A 86 14.01 22.76 -0.38
CA GLU A 86 15.29 23.46 -0.35
C GLU A 86 15.07 24.89 0.11
N ALA A 87 15.91 25.35 1.05
CA ALA A 87 15.81 26.69 1.58
C ALA A 87 15.90 27.74 0.45
N ASN A 88 14.95 28.67 0.44
CA ASN A 88 14.84 29.76 -0.54
C ASN A 88 14.63 29.33 -2.01
N LYS A 89 14.26 28.08 -2.27
CA LYS A 89 13.79 27.65 -3.60
C LYS A 89 12.26 27.53 -3.60
N PRO A 90 11.54 28.28 -4.44
CA PRO A 90 10.09 28.14 -4.54
C PRO A 90 9.74 26.77 -5.13
N ILE A 91 8.64 26.20 -4.64
CA ILE A 91 8.00 25.02 -5.22
C ILE A 91 6.54 25.37 -5.53
N ASP A 92 6.03 24.84 -6.65
CA ASP A 92 4.62 24.97 -7.00
C ASP A 92 3.90 23.67 -6.66
N ILE A 93 2.81 23.78 -5.88
CA ILE A 93 1.94 22.66 -5.54
C ILE A 93 0.62 22.85 -6.27
N TRP A 94 0.25 21.89 -7.10
CA TRP A 94 -1.00 21.90 -7.85
C TRP A 94 -1.96 20.87 -7.25
N VAL A 95 -3.18 21.30 -6.94
CA VAL A 95 -4.24 20.42 -6.45
C VAL A 95 -5.43 20.52 -7.40
N GLY A 96 -5.84 19.40 -7.98
CA GLY A 96 -7.02 19.30 -8.83
C GLY A 96 -8.18 18.63 -8.10
N TYR A 97 -9.32 19.32 -8.00
CA TYR A 97 -10.56 18.74 -7.53
C TYR A 97 -11.55 18.62 -8.68
N ILE A 98 -12.00 17.40 -8.96
CA ILE A 98 -13.01 17.13 -9.98
C ILE A 98 -14.31 16.78 -9.27
N VAL A 99 -15.36 17.54 -9.55
CA VAL A 99 -16.68 17.37 -8.96
C VAL A 99 -17.69 17.15 -10.08
N GLY A 100 -18.40 16.03 -10.05
CA GLY A 100 -19.51 15.75 -10.96
C GLY A 100 -20.84 15.75 -10.21
N GLN A 101 -21.79 16.56 -10.68
CA GLN A 101 -23.16 16.57 -10.17
C GLN A 101 -24.08 15.93 -11.20
N GLY A 102 -24.70 14.82 -10.84
CA GLY A 102 -25.70 14.13 -11.63
C GLY A 102 -27.12 14.35 -11.10
N THR A 103 -28.08 13.64 -11.68
CA THR A 103 -29.50 13.64 -11.25
C THR A 103 -29.78 12.75 -10.04
N SER A 104 -28.81 11.93 -9.63
CA SER A 104 -28.85 11.06 -8.45
C SER A 104 -27.42 10.80 -7.94
N ALA A 105 -27.28 10.28 -6.72
CA ALA A 105 -25.96 9.95 -6.15
C ALA A 105 -25.13 9.02 -7.06
N LEU A 106 -25.74 7.95 -7.59
CA LEU A 106 -25.07 7.03 -8.54
C LEU A 106 -24.77 7.70 -9.88
N ASN A 107 -25.66 8.56 -10.38
CA ASN A 107 -25.41 9.29 -11.62
C ASN A 107 -24.25 10.30 -11.46
N SER A 108 -24.11 10.95 -10.30
CA SER A 108 -22.98 11.83 -9.98
C SER A 108 -21.64 11.11 -10.08
N VAL A 109 -21.56 9.83 -9.68
CA VAL A 109 -20.36 9.01 -9.85
C VAL A 109 -20.04 8.85 -11.34
N THR A 110 -21.02 8.51 -12.17
CA THR A 110 -20.85 8.38 -13.63
C THR A 110 -20.42 9.70 -14.28
N VAL A 111 -21.06 10.82 -13.91
CA VAL A 111 -20.68 12.16 -14.41
C VAL A 111 -19.25 12.50 -14.01
N THR A 112 -18.87 12.26 -12.75
CA THR A 112 -17.52 12.51 -12.24
C THR A 112 -16.49 11.68 -13.01
N ARG A 113 -16.76 10.39 -13.30
CA ARG A 113 -15.86 9.54 -14.11
C ARG A 113 -15.57 10.13 -15.48
N ASN A 114 -16.59 10.67 -16.15
CA ASN A 114 -16.41 11.33 -17.45
C ASN A 114 -15.55 12.60 -17.33
N TYR A 115 -15.76 13.41 -16.29
CA TYR A 115 -14.94 14.60 -16.06
C TYR A 115 -13.48 14.25 -15.72
N VAL A 116 -13.26 13.19 -14.93
CA VAL A 116 -11.91 12.69 -14.62
C VAL A 116 -11.16 12.28 -15.89
N GLN A 117 -11.81 11.61 -16.84
CA GLN A 117 -11.17 11.24 -18.11
C GLN A 117 -10.69 12.48 -18.90
N ASN A 118 -11.51 13.52 -18.95
CA ASN A 118 -11.14 14.78 -19.61
C ASN A 118 -10.02 15.51 -18.87
N ALA A 119 -10.10 15.59 -17.54
CA ALA A 119 -9.08 16.21 -16.70
C ALA A 119 -7.74 15.46 -16.81
N GLN A 120 -7.75 14.13 -16.81
CA GLN A 120 -6.55 13.31 -16.98
C GLN A 120 -5.93 13.52 -18.37
N THR A 121 -6.74 13.59 -19.41
CA THR A 121 -6.27 13.87 -20.77
C THR A 121 -5.61 15.26 -20.84
N TYR A 122 -6.23 16.28 -20.24
CA TYR A 122 -5.65 17.61 -20.14
C TYR A 122 -4.32 17.59 -19.37
N PHE A 123 -4.27 16.91 -18.23
CA PHE A 123 -3.06 16.78 -17.42
C PHE A 123 -1.92 16.12 -18.22
N ASN A 124 -2.18 14.94 -18.80
CA ASN A 124 -1.21 14.18 -19.57
C ASN A 124 -0.66 14.96 -20.77
N ASN A 125 -1.46 15.83 -21.38
CA ASN A 125 -1.03 16.60 -22.54
C ASN A 125 -0.21 17.86 -22.18
N ASN A 126 -0.41 18.43 -20.99
CA ASN A 126 0.18 19.71 -20.60
C ASN A 126 1.28 19.60 -19.54
N PHE A 127 1.37 18.48 -18.81
CA PHE A 127 2.25 18.32 -17.66
C PHE A 127 3.24 17.15 -17.81
N THR A 128 3.69 16.86 -19.04
CA THR A 128 4.58 15.72 -19.38
C THR A 128 6.00 15.78 -18.80
N ASN A 129 6.44 16.93 -18.27
CA ASN A 129 7.81 17.15 -17.76
C ASN A 129 7.91 17.21 -16.22
N GLY A 130 6.83 16.93 -15.51
CA GLY A 130 6.91 16.67 -14.07
C GLY A 130 7.22 15.20 -13.84
N THR A 131 8.13 14.87 -12.91
CA THR A 131 7.97 13.62 -12.19
C THR A 131 6.58 13.70 -11.55
N VAL A 132 5.61 13.05 -12.17
CA VAL A 132 4.46 12.54 -11.44
C VAL A 132 5.09 11.58 -10.46
N SER A 133 5.44 12.08 -9.28
CA SER A 133 5.42 11.23 -8.11
C SER A 133 3.95 10.83 -8.01
N ASP A 134 3.59 9.76 -8.72
CA ASP A 134 2.42 8.99 -8.38
C ASP A 134 2.45 8.87 -6.86
N VAL A 135 1.32 9.17 -6.25
CA VAL A 135 1.10 9.08 -4.82
C VAL A 135 1.34 7.64 -4.42
N ASP A 136 2.61 7.34 -4.15
CA ASP A 136 3.20 6.01 -4.22
C ASP A 136 2.87 5.31 -5.56
N ASP A 137 3.87 4.69 -6.18
CA ASP A 137 3.61 3.48 -6.94
C ASP A 137 3.17 2.41 -5.91
N PHE A 138 1.98 2.57 -5.32
CA PHE A 138 1.23 1.48 -4.75
C PHE A 138 0.81 0.64 -5.95
N SER A 139 1.77 -0.10 -6.52
CA SER A 139 1.51 -1.49 -6.85
C SER A 139 0.63 -1.99 -5.71
N ILE A 140 -0.66 -2.19 -6.00
CA ILE A 140 -1.58 -2.69 -5.00
C ILE A 140 -1.07 -4.08 -4.72
N VAL A 141 -0.21 -4.20 -3.71
CA VAL A 141 0.27 -5.47 -3.22
C VAL A 141 -0.95 -6.08 -2.57
N THR A 142 -1.66 -6.91 -3.34
CA THR A 142 -2.82 -7.66 -2.87
C THR A 142 -2.40 -8.92 -2.13
N GLU A 143 -1.14 -9.34 -2.31
CA GLU A 143 -0.65 -10.63 -1.85
C GLU A 143 0.75 -10.50 -1.25
N TYR A 144 1.00 -11.31 -0.22
CA TYR A 144 2.37 -11.50 0.26
C TYR A 144 3.21 -12.21 -0.79
N ASN A 145 4.42 -11.72 -1.02
CA ASN A 145 5.34 -12.36 -1.95
C ASN A 145 6.80 -12.13 -1.56
N LEU A 146 7.56 -13.20 -1.43
CA LEU A 146 9.03 -13.18 -1.36
C LEU A 146 9.59 -13.61 -2.71
N SER A 147 10.23 -12.67 -3.41
CA SER A 147 10.82 -12.92 -4.72
C SER A 147 12.11 -13.73 -4.63
N GLN A 148 12.47 -14.39 -5.73
CA GLN A 148 13.79 -15.01 -5.86
C GLN A 148 14.85 -13.91 -5.85
N ASN A 149 15.90 -14.07 -5.03
CA ASN A 149 16.99 -13.12 -4.98
C ASN A 149 17.67 -12.99 -6.36
N TYR A 150 18.12 -11.79 -6.72
CA TYR A 150 18.80 -11.53 -7.99
C TYR A 150 20.08 -10.71 -7.78
N PRO A 151 21.21 -11.15 -8.35
CA PRO A 151 21.42 -12.41 -9.07
C PRO A 151 21.29 -13.65 -8.17
N ASN A 152 21.01 -14.82 -8.75
CA ASN A 152 21.12 -16.13 -8.09
C ASN A 152 21.52 -17.19 -9.13
N PRO A 153 22.73 -17.79 -9.06
CA PRO A 153 23.75 -17.62 -8.01
C PRO A 153 24.35 -16.21 -7.92
N PHE A 154 24.94 -15.85 -6.77
CA PHE A 154 25.47 -14.51 -6.51
C PHE A 154 26.90 -14.49 -5.94
N ASN A 155 27.61 -13.36 -6.09
CA ASN A 155 28.97 -13.14 -5.60
C ASN A 155 29.30 -11.65 -5.35
N PRO A 156 29.66 -11.22 -4.12
CA PRO A 156 29.16 -11.73 -2.85
C PRO A 156 27.83 -11.07 -2.47
N SER A 157 27.29 -10.18 -3.32
CA SER A 157 26.04 -9.44 -3.06
C SER A 157 24.89 -9.86 -3.96
N THR A 158 23.69 -9.77 -3.43
CA THR A 158 22.42 -10.04 -4.12
C THR A 158 21.34 -9.12 -3.58
N LYS A 159 20.27 -8.92 -4.35
CA LYS A 159 19.08 -8.19 -3.91
C LYS A 159 17.97 -9.17 -3.56
N ILE A 160 17.31 -8.94 -2.44
CA ILE A 160 16.13 -9.68 -2.01
C ILE A 160 14.96 -8.71 -1.98
N SER A 161 13.93 -9.01 -2.77
CA SER A 161 12.74 -8.18 -2.86
C SER A 161 11.52 -8.94 -2.35
N TRP A 162 10.62 -8.25 -1.67
CA TRP A 162 9.38 -8.82 -1.17
C TRP A 162 8.27 -7.78 -1.13
N GLN A 163 7.05 -8.26 -0.92
CA GLN A 163 5.84 -7.47 -0.89
C GLN A 163 5.02 -7.90 0.33
N SER A 164 4.47 -6.93 1.06
CA SER A 164 3.50 -7.17 2.13
C SER A 164 2.21 -6.34 1.88
N PRO A 165 1.03 -6.98 1.82
CA PRO A 165 -0.24 -6.29 1.59
C PRO A 165 -0.76 -5.52 2.81
N VAL A 166 -0.18 -5.76 4.00
CA VAL A 166 -0.61 -5.14 5.26
C VAL A 166 0.60 -4.63 6.04
N ALA A 167 0.38 -3.66 6.94
CA ALA A 167 1.42 -3.22 7.85
C ALA A 167 1.64 -4.25 8.97
N GLY A 168 2.89 -4.50 9.34
CA GLY A 168 3.22 -5.54 10.29
C GLY A 168 4.68 -5.55 10.71
N HIS A 169 4.99 -6.34 11.74
CA HIS A 169 6.37 -6.57 12.17
C HIS A 169 7.00 -7.64 11.28
N GLN A 170 7.85 -7.19 10.35
CA GLN A 170 8.45 -8.04 9.32
C GLN A 170 9.84 -8.51 9.76
N THR A 171 10.10 -9.81 9.57
CA THR A 171 11.43 -10.40 9.79
C THR A 171 11.94 -11.08 8.53
N LEU A 172 13.13 -10.70 8.08
CA LEU A 172 13.83 -11.33 6.97
C LEU A 172 15.18 -11.85 7.49
N LYS A 173 15.32 -13.17 7.55
CA LYS A 173 16.48 -13.85 8.14
C LYS A 173 17.09 -14.84 7.16
N VAL A 174 18.40 -15.02 7.25
CA VAL A 174 19.18 -15.95 6.45
C VAL A 174 19.66 -17.12 7.32
N TYR A 175 19.56 -18.32 6.77
CA TYR A 175 19.90 -19.59 7.42
C TYR A 175 20.84 -20.42 6.54
N ASP A 176 21.71 -21.19 7.19
CA ASP A 176 22.49 -22.24 6.53
C ASP A 176 21.65 -23.52 6.29
N VAL A 177 22.27 -24.54 5.69
CA VAL A 177 21.61 -25.85 5.42
C VAL A 177 21.25 -26.65 6.67
N LEU A 178 21.85 -26.31 7.82
CA LEU A 178 21.56 -26.93 9.12
C LEU A 178 20.45 -26.19 9.87
N GLY A 179 19.98 -25.05 9.35
CA GLY A 179 18.96 -24.21 9.96
C GLY A 179 19.50 -23.20 10.97
N ASN A 180 20.82 -23.00 11.04
CA ASN A 180 21.39 -21.95 11.90
C ASN A 180 21.15 -20.59 11.26
N GLU A 181 20.70 -19.62 12.04
CA GLU A 181 20.60 -18.22 11.60
C GLU A 181 22.01 -17.64 11.42
N VAL A 182 22.32 -17.19 10.21
CA VAL A 182 23.63 -16.59 9.88
C VAL A 182 23.55 -15.07 9.67
N ALA A 183 22.35 -14.53 9.42
CA ALA A 183 22.11 -13.09 9.37
C ALA A 183 20.64 -12.75 9.62
N THR A 184 20.40 -11.61 10.26
CA THR A 184 19.10 -10.93 10.29
C THR A 184 19.20 -9.67 9.42
N LEU A 185 18.40 -9.60 8.34
CA LEU A 185 18.40 -8.50 7.38
C LEU A 185 17.32 -7.46 7.70
N VAL A 186 16.16 -7.92 8.18
CA VAL A 186 15.04 -7.07 8.60
C VAL A 186 14.47 -7.65 9.89
N ASN A 187 14.17 -6.79 10.86
CA ASN A 187 13.46 -7.14 12.09
C ASN A 187 12.82 -5.88 12.68
N GLU A 188 11.81 -5.35 11.99
CA GLU A 188 11.18 -4.09 12.37
C GLU A 188 9.74 -4.01 11.85
N PHE A 189 9.00 -3.05 12.38
CA PHE A 189 7.67 -2.73 11.89
C PHE A 189 7.77 -1.98 10.55
N ARG A 190 7.05 -2.48 9.54
CA ARG A 190 6.97 -1.88 8.20
C ARG A 190 5.52 -1.77 7.76
N ASN A 191 5.25 -0.75 6.94
CA ASN A 191 3.93 -0.56 6.35
C ASN A 191 3.64 -1.61 5.27
N ALA A 192 2.42 -1.59 4.73
CA ALA A 192 2.12 -2.31 3.49
C ALA A 192 2.93 -1.70 2.33
N GLY A 193 3.47 -2.55 1.46
CA GLY A 193 4.21 -2.12 0.28
C GLY A 193 5.20 -3.15 -0.25
N SER A 194 5.93 -2.76 -1.29
CA SER A 194 7.03 -3.51 -1.88
C SER A 194 8.36 -3.01 -1.33
N TYR A 195 9.27 -3.93 -1.05
CA TYR A 195 10.55 -3.68 -0.40
C TYR A 195 11.68 -4.42 -1.11
N GLU A 196 12.88 -3.86 -1.04
CA GLU A 196 14.11 -4.46 -1.52
C GLU A 196 15.23 -4.20 -0.51
N ILE A 197 16.09 -5.20 -0.30
CA ILE A 197 17.31 -5.07 0.49
C ILE A 197 18.50 -5.72 -0.22
N GLU A 198 19.67 -5.09 -0.15
CA GLU A 198 20.91 -5.70 -0.58
C GLU A 198 21.50 -6.57 0.54
N PHE A 199 21.82 -7.81 0.23
CA PHE A 199 22.50 -8.73 1.13
C PHE A 199 23.94 -8.96 0.64
N ASN A 200 24.92 -8.61 1.47
CA ASN A 200 26.34 -8.86 1.23
C ASN A 200 26.83 -10.04 2.09
N ALA A 201 27.19 -11.14 1.44
CA ALA A 201 27.62 -12.39 2.07
C ALA A 201 29.15 -12.59 2.06
N SER A 202 29.92 -11.50 2.02
CA SER A 202 31.40 -11.55 1.96
C SER A 202 32.04 -12.33 3.12
N THR A 203 31.39 -12.43 4.27
CA THR A 203 31.86 -13.19 5.44
C THR A 203 31.44 -14.66 5.44
N LEU A 204 30.56 -15.09 4.52
CA LEU A 204 30.05 -16.45 4.43
C LEU A 204 30.86 -17.30 3.42
N SER A 205 30.85 -18.62 3.58
CA SER A 205 31.46 -19.56 2.63
C SER A 205 30.54 -19.84 1.44
N SER A 206 31.10 -20.18 0.27
CA SER A 206 30.32 -20.66 -0.88
C SER A 206 29.41 -21.82 -0.47
N GLY A 207 28.17 -21.83 -0.95
CA GLY A 207 27.20 -22.83 -0.55
C GLY A 207 25.75 -22.44 -0.78
N ILE A 208 24.86 -23.30 -0.28
CA ILE A 208 23.42 -23.09 -0.32
C ILE A 208 22.98 -22.43 0.98
N TYR A 209 22.15 -21.40 0.87
CA TYR A 209 21.53 -20.72 1.99
C TYR A 209 20.02 -20.59 1.75
N PHE A 210 19.28 -20.39 2.82
CA PHE A 210 17.85 -20.13 2.79
C PHE A 210 17.56 -18.79 3.42
N TYR A 211 16.65 -18.01 2.83
CA TYR A 211 16.15 -16.79 3.44
C TYR A 211 14.65 -16.91 3.64
N ARG A 212 14.19 -16.45 4.80
CA ARG A 212 12.80 -16.56 5.24
C ARG A 212 12.27 -15.19 5.61
N LEU A 213 11.15 -14.83 4.98
CA LEU A 213 10.30 -13.71 5.36
C LEU A 213 9.20 -14.23 6.30
N SER A 214 8.99 -13.55 7.41
CA SER A 214 7.84 -13.77 8.31
C SER A 214 7.16 -12.43 8.63
N ASP A 215 5.84 -12.39 8.47
CA ASP A 215 4.97 -11.24 8.79
C ASP A 215 3.64 -11.77 9.34
N GLY A 216 3.42 -11.66 10.65
CA GLY A 216 2.28 -12.28 11.33
C GLY A 216 2.21 -13.80 11.11
N SER A 217 1.15 -14.27 10.46
CA SER A 217 0.95 -15.69 10.10
C SER A 217 1.58 -16.08 8.77
N PHE A 218 2.04 -15.12 7.97
CA PHE A 218 2.68 -15.40 6.68
C PHE A 218 4.14 -15.77 6.89
N ILE A 219 4.55 -16.91 6.33
CA ILE A 219 5.94 -17.37 6.31
C ILE A 219 6.26 -17.89 4.91
N GLN A 220 7.29 -17.33 4.28
CA GLN A 220 7.80 -17.84 3.00
C GLN A 220 9.32 -17.97 3.06
N THR A 221 9.84 -19.08 2.53
CA THR A 221 11.27 -19.36 2.47
C THR A 221 11.70 -19.59 1.02
N LYS A 222 12.87 -19.08 0.65
CA LYS A 222 13.48 -19.25 -0.67
C LYS A 222 14.94 -19.66 -0.51
N LYS A 223 15.47 -20.32 -1.55
CA LYS A 223 16.84 -20.84 -1.60
C LYS A 223 17.72 -19.89 -2.42
N MET A 224 18.94 -19.64 -1.97
CA MET A 224 19.95 -18.89 -2.72
C MET A 224 21.29 -19.64 -2.73
N ILE A 225 22.11 -19.37 -3.75
CA ILE A 225 23.39 -20.03 -3.97
C ILE A 225 24.48 -18.95 -4.01
N LEU A 226 25.39 -18.98 -3.03
CA LEU A 226 26.58 -18.12 -2.99
C LEU A 226 27.74 -18.83 -3.67
N ILE A 227 28.36 -18.17 -4.64
CA ILE A 227 29.57 -18.63 -5.31
C ILE A 227 30.66 -17.57 -5.09
N LYS A 228 31.74 -17.93 -4.41
CA LYS A 228 33.00 -17.16 -4.41
C LYS A 228 33.97 -17.72 -5.43
#